data_AF-A0A931X605-F1
#
_entry.id   AF-A0A931X605-F1
#
_cell.length_a   1.000
_cell.length_b   1.000
_cell.length_c   1.000
_cell.angle_alpha   90.00
_cell.angle_beta   90.00
_cell.angle_gamma   90.00
#
_symmetry.space_group_name_H-M   'P 1'
#
loop_
_entity.id
_entity.type
_entity.pdbx_description
1 polymer ?
#
loop_
_entity_poly.entity_id
_entity_poly.type
_entity_poly.pdbx_seq_one_letter_code
_entity_poly.pdbx_strand_id
1 'polypeptide(L)' 'MDESTAASERIERNAGDSWWGDLDRDVLACLDEGARSPQELGQRLGVSESALTSVLLMLAAEGRVRISRVEIAR' A
#
# COMPACT_ATOMS: atom_id res chain seq x y z
N MET A 1 -6.88 34.00 1.55
CA MET A 1 -6.45 32.60 1.46
C MET A 1 -5.00 32.60 1.93
N ASP A 2 -4.77 32.05 3.11
CA ASP A 2 -3.56 32.30 3.92
C ASP A 2 -2.42 31.33 3.55
N GLU A 3 -1.20 31.85 3.51
CA GLU A 3 0.00 31.09 3.12
C GLU A 3 0.31 29.96 4.13
N SER A 4 -0.06 30.14 5.40
CA SER A 4 0.10 29.13 6.45
C SER A 4 -0.83 27.94 6.24
N THR A 5 -2.06 28.14 5.72
CA THR A 5 -2.96 27.03 5.37
C THR A 5 -2.41 26.23 4.20
N ALA A 6 -1.90 26.90 3.18
CA ALA A 6 -1.33 26.23 2.00
C ALA A 6 -0.04 25.44 2.31
N ALA A 7 0.75 25.87 3.30
CA ALA A 7 1.94 25.16 3.73
C ALA A 7 1.62 23.87 4.51
N SER A 8 0.67 23.91 5.46
CA SER A 8 0.24 22.72 6.21
C SER A 8 -0.37 21.65 5.32
N GLU A 9 -1.22 22.04 4.37
CA GLU A 9 -1.82 21.09 3.42
C GLU A 9 -0.76 20.42 2.52
N ARG A 10 0.33 21.12 2.16
CA ARG A 10 1.43 20.52 1.38
C ARG A 10 2.22 19.51 2.21
N ILE A 11 2.44 19.78 3.49
CA ILE A 11 3.17 18.88 4.40
C ILE A 11 2.33 17.62 4.65
N GLU A 12 1.03 17.75 4.90
CA GLU A 12 0.12 16.60 5.10
C GLU A 12 -0.01 15.74 3.85
N ARG A 13 -0.13 16.35 2.65
CA ARG A 13 -0.12 15.59 1.39
C ARG A 13 1.20 14.86 1.18
N ASN A 14 2.33 15.54 1.39
CA ASN A 14 3.65 14.91 1.25
C ASN A 14 3.89 13.79 2.28
N ALA A 15 3.40 13.96 3.51
CA ALA A 15 3.48 12.93 4.55
C ALA A 15 2.61 11.71 4.20
N GLY A 16 1.42 11.93 3.63
CA GLY A 16 0.58 10.87 3.08
C GLY A 16 1.27 10.15 1.92
N ASP A 17 1.79 10.90 0.95
CA ASP A 17 2.50 10.35 -0.22
C ASP A 17 3.77 9.59 0.19
N SER A 18 4.50 10.07 1.20
CA SER A 18 5.67 9.36 1.76
C SER A 18 5.26 8.10 2.50
N TRP A 19 4.19 8.14 3.30
CA TRP A 19 3.73 6.96 4.03
C TRP A 19 3.19 5.87 3.09
N TRP A 20 2.42 6.27 2.06
CA TRP A 20 1.97 5.36 1.01
C TRP A 20 3.14 4.82 0.18
N GLY A 21 4.10 5.67 -0.16
CA GLY A 21 5.32 5.26 -0.86
C GLY A 21 6.22 4.33 -0.04
N ASP A 22 6.22 4.46 1.30
CA ASP A 22 6.95 3.57 2.20
C ASP A 22 6.26 2.20 2.28
N LEU A 23 4.93 2.18 2.44
CA LEU A 23 4.14 0.95 2.46
C LEU A 23 4.27 0.16 1.16
N ASP A 24 4.24 0.82 0.01
CA ASP A 24 4.47 0.21 -1.30
C ASP A 24 5.82 -0.52 -1.39
N ARG A 25 6.89 0.11 -0.89
CA ARG A 25 8.23 -0.49 -0.89
C ARG A 25 8.28 -1.70 0.02
N ASP A 26 7.68 -1.61 1.19
CA ASP A 26 7.66 -2.71 2.16
C ASP A 26 6.84 -3.91 1.66
N VAL A 27 5.72 -3.67 0.96
CA VAL A 27 4.94 -4.72 0.28
C VAL A 27 5.77 -5.42 -0.79
N LEU A 28 6.46 -4.66 -1.65
CA LEU A 28 7.28 -5.23 -2.71
C LEU A 28 8.48 -6.01 -2.15
N ALA A 29 9.14 -5.49 -1.11
CA ALA A 29 10.22 -6.19 -0.43
C ALA A 29 9.76 -7.52 0.18
N CYS A 30 8.56 -7.56 0.76
CA CYS A 30 7.97 -8.82 1.18
C CYS A 30 7.78 -9.76 -0.02
N LEU A 31 7.14 -9.31 -1.09
CA LEU A 31 6.83 -10.17 -2.25
C LEU A 31 8.06 -10.68 -3.01
N ASP A 32 9.21 -9.99 -2.90
CA ASP A 32 10.49 -10.47 -3.44
C ASP A 32 10.95 -11.77 -2.79
N GLU A 33 10.58 -12.01 -1.52
CA GLU A 33 10.84 -13.27 -0.82
C GLU A 33 9.87 -14.40 -1.23
N GLY A 34 8.80 -14.09 -1.96
CA GLY A 34 7.80 -15.05 -2.41
C GLY A 34 6.36 -14.55 -2.36
N ALA A 35 5.48 -15.24 -3.08
CA ALA A 35 4.05 -14.94 -3.12
C ALA A 35 3.39 -15.14 -1.73
N ARG A 36 2.53 -14.20 -1.34
CA ARG A 36 1.80 -14.21 -0.07
C ARG A 36 0.37 -13.71 -0.26
N SER A 37 -0.51 -14.12 0.64
CA SER A 37 -1.87 -13.60 0.75
C SER A 37 -1.89 -12.17 1.32
N PRO A 38 -2.95 -11.39 1.07
CA PRO A 38 -3.15 -10.08 1.71
C PRO A 38 -3.13 -10.14 3.24
N GLN A 39 -3.67 -11.21 3.82
CA GLN A 39 -3.70 -11.43 5.27
C GLN A 39 -2.28 -11.58 5.85
N GLU A 40 -1.45 -12.44 5.24
CA GLU A 40 -0.06 -12.66 5.68
C GLU A 40 0.79 -11.39 5.58
N LEU A 41 0.62 -10.63 4.49
CA LEU A 41 1.29 -9.35 4.31
C LEU A 41 0.81 -8.34 5.37
N GLY A 42 -0.49 -8.29 5.68
CA GLY A 42 -1.04 -7.38 6.68
C GLY A 42 -0.49 -7.67 8.08
N GLN A 43 -0.44 -8.95 8.46
CA GLN A 43 0.17 -9.39 9.72
C GLN A 43 1.65 -9.01 9.82
N ARG A 44 2.40 -9.17 8.72
CA ARG A 44 3.84 -8.86 8.69
C ARG A 44 4.13 -7.37 8.73
N LEU A 45 3.31 -6.55 8.06
CA LEU A 45 3.51 -5.11 7.93
C LEU A 45 2.76 -4.29 8.99
N GLY A 46 1.96 -4.92 9.86
CA GLY A 46 1.16 -4.23 10.86
C GLY A 46 0.01 -3.40 10.27
N VAL A 47 -0.48 -3.81 9.09
CA VAL A 47 -1.52 -3.11 8.33
C VAL A 47 -2.75 -4.01 8.21
N SER A 48 -3.95 -3.42 8.16
CA SER A 48 -5.17 -4.22 7.96
C SER A 48 -5.15 -4.90 6.59
N GLU A 49 -5.76 -6.09 6.53
CA GLU A 49 -5.91 -6.84 5.29
C GLU A 49 -6.66 -6.04 4.20
N SER A 50 -7.66 -5.24 4.59
CA SER A 50 -8.42 -4.39 3.67
C SER A 50 -7.58 -3.26 3.06
N ALA A 51 -6.69 -2.65 3.85
CA ALA A 51 -5.76 -1.63 3.36
C ALA A 51 -4.76 -2.27 2.38
N LEU A 52 -4.21 -3.45 2.71
CA LEU A 52 -3.34 -4.16 1.79
C LEU A 52 -4.04 -4.62 0.51
N THR A 53 -5.30 -5.07 0.60
CA THR A 53 -6.07 -5.42 -0.59
C THR A 53 -6.16 -4.23 -1.56
N SER A 54 -6.41 -3.03 -1.03
CA SER A 54 -6.45 -1.80 -1.82
C SER A 54 -5.10 -1.49 -2.46
N VAL A 55 -4.00 -1.57 -1.68
CA VAL A 55 -2.64 -1.35 -2.17
C VAL A 55 -2.25 -2.36 -3.25
N LEU A 56 -2.51 -3.64 -3.05
CA LEU A 56 -2.20 -4.69 -4.03
C LEU A 56 -2.95 -4.49 -5.35
N LEU A 57 -4.21 -4.03 -5.30
CA LEU A 57 -4.96 -3.68 -6.50
C LEU A 57 -4.36 -2.49 -7.25
N MET A 58 -3.90 -1.45 -6.54
CA MET A 58 -3.20 -0.31 -7.15
C MET A 58 -1.88 -0.74 -7.78
N LEU A 59 -1.04 -1.48 -7.04
CA LEU A 59 0.23 -2.01 -7.55
C LEU A 59 0.03 -2.93 -8.76
N ALA A 60 -1.07 -3.71 -8.79
CA ALA A 60 -1.40 -4.55 -9.93
C ALA A 60 -1.81 -3.71 -11.14
N ALA A 61 -2.60 -2.65 -10.93
CA ALA A 61 -2.97 -1.69 -11.98
C ALA A 61 -1.74 -0.96 -12.55
N GLU A 62 -0.74 -0.68 -11.73
CA GLU A 62 0.56 -0.11 -12.13
C GLU A 62 1.51 -1.14 -12.78
N GLY A 63 1.16 -2.43 -12.81
CA GLY A 63 1.99 -3.50 -13.37
C GLY A 63 3.18 -3.90 -12.48
N ARG A 64 3.19 -3.49 -11.21
CA ARG A 64 4.27 -3.75 -10.23
C ARG A 64 4.12 -5.09 -9.53
N VAL A 65 2.90 -5.61 -9.44
CA VAL A 65 2.61 -6.97 -8.96
C VAL A 65 1.64 -7.69 -9.90
N ARG A 66 1.56 -9.02 -9.81
CA ARG A 66 0.61 -9.84 -10.57
C ARG A 66 -0.35 -10.56 -9.64
N ILE A 67 -1.65 -10.39 -9.86
CA ILE A 67 -2.68 -11.19 -9.20
C ILE A 67 -2.87 -12.48 -10.01
N SER A 68 -2.32 -13.60 -9.53
CA SER A 68 -2.38 -14.90 -10.22
C SER A 68 -3.46 -15.84 -9.68
N ARG A 69 -3.99 -15.58 -8.47
CA ARG A 69 -5.02 -16.38 -7.82
C ARG A 69 -6.06 -15.46 -7.19
N VAL A 70 -7.32 -15.73 -7.50
CA VAL A 70 -8.50 -15.11 -6.88
C VAL A 70 -9.47 -16.24 -6.58
N GLU A 71 -9.98 -16.29 -5.36
CA GLU A 71 -10.86 -17.35 -4.89
C GLU A 71 -12.01 -16.79 -4.07
N ILE A 72 -13.06 -17.60 -3.88
CA ILE A 72 -14.19 -17.23 -3.02
C ILE A 72 -13.69 -17.26 -1.57
N ALA A 73 -13.88 -16.17 -0.83
CA ALA A 73 -13.62 -16.12 0.60
C ALA A 73 -14.48 -17.17 1.33
N ARG A 74 -13.87 -17.93 2.24
CA ARG A 74 -14.51 -18.99 3.03
C ARG A 74 -14.31 -18.75 4.51
#